data_AF-A0AA39SJA9-F1
#
_entry.id   AF-A0AA39SJA9-F1
#
_cell.length_a   1.000
_cell.length_b   1.000
_cell.length_c   1.000
_cell.angle_alpha   90.00
_cell.angle_beta   90.00
_cell.angle_gamma   90.00
#
_symmetry.space_group_name_H-M   'P 1'
#
loop_
_entity.id
_entity.type
_entity.pdbx_description
1 polymer ?
#
loop_
_entity_poly.entity_id
_entity_poly.type
_entity_poly.pdbx_seq_one_letter_code
_entity_poly.pdbx_strand_id
1 'polypeptide(L)'
;MITVQQINFQLNSKESYIGYQRGSKDFVSNLNFKDTNLQQYTSPEDYANALSRGSKKGGVSAIVDEIPYIKIFLLKYSADYSMVGSNSTTNGFAFVFRKGSPLVPEMSRAIAKLRADGRLIMMENAWFKGQSMVTFGDTSNKVNPLTIDSFRGLFLITGVSSTFAIAILYSFWIYKNWHFVRNCFNVMDFNLGRLQFIKEYLYRKMFRTTNVIQLEQITWSMNCLI
;
A
#
# COMPACT_ATOMS: atom_id res chain seq x y z
N MET A 1 -1.95 -0.64 -9.49
CA MET A 1 -0.95 0.17 -10.22
C MET A 1 -1.64 0.79 -11.41
N ILE A 2 -1.84 2.10 -11.44
CA ILE A 2 -2.42 2.78 -12.60
C ILE A 2 -1.27 3.03 -13.57
N THR A 3 -1.39 2.56 -14.81
CA THR A 3 -0.38 2.76 -15.84
C THR A 3 -0.50 4.16 -16.45
N VAL A 4 0.58 4.74 -16.96
CA VAL A 4 0.60 6.07 -17.61
C VAL A 4 -0.46 6.19 -18.72
N GLN A 5 -0.72 5.10 -19.44
CA GLN A 5 -1.77 5.04 -20.46
C GLN A 5 -3.18 5.20 -19.88
N GLN A 6 -3.42 4.63 -18.71
CA GLN A 6 -4.71 4.71 -18.01
C GLN A 6 -4.94 6.11 -17.44
N ILE A 7 -3.87 6.81 -17.04
CA ILE A 7 -3.92 8.23 -16.63
C ILE A 7 -4.31 9.09 -17.83
N ASN A 8 -3.64 8.92 -18.98
CA ASN A 8 -3.94 9.70 -20.18
C ASN A 8 -5.39 9.48 -20.67
N PHE A 9 -5.89 8.24 -20.59
CA PHE A 9 -7.27 7.93 -20.93
C PHE A 9 -8.28 8.61 -19.97
N GLN A 10 -8.00 8.63 -18.67
CA GLN A 10 -8.86 9.30 -17.68
C GLN A 10 -8.86 10.82 -17.82
N LEU A 11 -7.70 11.41 -18.15
CA LEU A 11 -7.56 12.85 -18.37
C LEU A 11 -8.25 13.32 -19.67
N ASN A 12 -8.31 12.46 -20.69
CA ASN A 12 -9.00 12.75 -21.95
C ASN A 12 -10.53 12.49 -21.91
N SER A 13 -11.07 12.11 -20.76
CA SER A 13 -12.53 11.98 -20.60
C SER A 13 -13.22 13.35 -20.59
N LYS A 14 -14.46 13.42 -21.10
CA LYS A 14 -15.23 14.68 -21.20
C LYS A 14 -15.45 15.38 -19.85
N GLU A 15 -15.34 14.66 -18.74
CA GLU A 15 -15.58 15.16 -17.38
C GLU A 15 -14.30 15.50 -16.61
N SER A 16 -13.12 15.38 -17.24
CA SER A 16 -11.84 15.73 -16.62
C SER A 16 -11.43 17.15 -17.01
N TYR A 17 -11.24 18.00 -16.00
CA TYR A 17 -10.60 19.31 -16.14
C TYR A 17 -9.11 19.20 -15.82
N ILE A 18 -8.30 19.97 -16.53
CA ILE A 18 -6.85 20.02 -16.39
C ILE A 18 -6.45 21.44 -16.04
N GLY A 19 -5.72 21.60 -14.94
CA GLY A 19 -5.20 22.89 -14.53
C GLY A 19 -3.82 23.16 -15.13
N TYR A 20 -3.49 24.43 -15.32
CA TYR A 20 -2.18 24.85 -15.81
C TYR A 20 -1.77 26.22 -15.29
N GLN A 21 -0.48 26.54 -15.34
CA GLN A 21 0.03 27.83 -14.90
C GLN A 21 -0.42 28.97 -15.83
N ARG A 22 -0.85 30.09 -15.23
CA ARG A 22 -1.15 31.32 -15.96
C ARG A 22 0.07 31.75 -16.81
N GLY A 23 -0.17 31.92 -18.11
CA GLY A 23 0.87 32.27 -19.09
C GLY A 23 1.34 31.08 -19.95
N SER A 24 0.99 29.85 -19.57
CA SER A 24 1.43 28.63 -20.27
C SER A 24 0.33 28.03 -21.17
N LYS A 25 -0.65 28.84 -21.59
CA LYS A 25 -1.80 28.36 -22.39
C LYS A 25 -1.36 27.70 -23.70
N ASP A 26 -0.43 28.33 -24.41
CA ASP A 26 0.07 27.85 -25.70
C ASP A 26 0.77 26.49 -25.57
N PHE A 27 1.42 26.23 -24.44
CA PHE A 27 2.03 24.93 -24.18
C PHE A 27 0.98 23.83 -23.99
N VAL A 28 -0.07 24.12 -23.21
CA VAL A 28 -1.08 23.13 -22.85
C VAL A 28 -2.07 22.86 -23.96
N SER A 29 -2.39 23.86 -24.80
CA SER A 29 -3.23 23.65 -25.99
C SER A 29 -2.62 22.69 -27.01
N ASN A 30 -1.29 22.53 -27.01
CA ASN A 30 -0.59 21.60 -27.89
C ASN A 30 -0.64 20.13 -27.42
N LEU A 31 -1.16 19.85 -26.22
CA LEU A 31 -1.17 18.50 -25.63
C LEU A 31 -2.39 17.65 -26.02
N ASN A 32 -3.10 18.00 -27.11
CA ASN A 32 -4.33 17.33 -27.60
C ASN A 32 -5.48 17.28 -26.58
N PHE A 33 -5.43 18.07 -25.51
CA PHE A 33 -6.55 18.24 -24.60
C PHE A 33 -7.60 19.16 -25.22
N LYS A 34 -8.88 18.95 -24.87
CA LYS A 34 -9.93 19.88 -25.29
C LYS A 34 -9.78 21.19 -24.51
N ASP A 35 -9.64 22.30 -25.21
CA ASP A 35 -9.48 23.63 -24.61
C ASP A 35 -10.59 24.00 -23.62
N THR A 36 -11.80 23.48 -23.81
CA THR A 36 -12.94 23.69 -22.89
C THR A 36 -12.71 23.14 -21.49
N ASN A 37 -11.75 22.22 -21.34
CA ASN A 37 -11.46 21.52 -20.10
C ASN A 37 -10.22 22.09 -19.39
N LEU A 38 -9.62 23.16 -19.92
CA LEU A 38 -8.42 23.77 -19.35
C LEU A 38 -8.77 24.89 -18.37
N GLN A 39 -8.15 24.87 -17.19
CA GLN A 39 -8.34 25.87 -16.15
C GLN A 39 -7.01 26.49 -15.75
N GLN A 40 -6.95 27.82 -15.72
CA GLN A 40 -5.73 28.54 -15.35
C GLN A 40 -5.65 28.75 -13.83
N TYR A 41 -4.44 28.64 -13.31
CA TYR A 41 -4.12 28.84 -11.90
C TYR A 41 -2.80 29.62 -11.76
N THR A 42 -2.60 30.31 -10.64
CA THR A 42 -1.44 31.20 -10.47
C THR A 42 -0.53 30.78 -9.31
N SER A 43 -1.08 30.13 -8.27
CA SER A 43 -0.29 29.77 -7.09
C SER A 43 -0.32 28.26 -6.76
N PRO A 44 0.68 27.75 -6.01
CA PRO A 44 0.67 26.38 -5.50
C PRO A 44 -0.53 26.06 -4.60
N GLU A 45 -1.08 27.05 -3.88
CA GLU A 45 -2.28 26.90 -3.05
C GLU A 45 -3.52 26.68 -3.92
N ASP A 46 -3.62 27.39 -5.03
CA ASP A 46 -4.69 27.18 -6.00
C ASP A 46 -4.64 25.76 -6.58
N TYR A 47 -3.43 25.24 -6.84
CA TYR A 47 -3.25 23.87 -7.33
C TYR A 47 -3.78 22.86 -6.32
N ALA A 48 -3.41 23.00 -5.04
CA ALA A 48 -3.88 22.11 -3.98
C ALA A 48 -5.41 22.17 -3.84
N ASN A 49 -6.00 23.36 -3.84
CA ASN A 49 -7.44 23.54 -3.76
C ASN A 49 -8.17 22.92 -4.97
N ALA A 50 -7.66 23.14 -6.18
CA ALA A 50 -8.23 22.58 -7.40
C ALA A 50 -8.15 21.05 -7.42
N LEU A 51 -6.99 20.48 -7.08
CA LEU A 51 -6.77 19.04 -7.05
C LEU A 51 -7.59 18.35 -5.95
N SER A 52 -7.69 18.93 -4.76
CA SER A 52 -8.48 18.38 -3.65
C SER A 52 -9.98 18.34 -3.92
N ARG A 53 -10.52 19.34 -4.64
CA ARG A 53 -11.92 19.34 -5.08
C ARG A 53 -12.16 18.26 -6.14
N GLY A 54 -11.22 18.08 -7.06
CA GLY A 54 -11.33 17.18 -8.20
C GLY A 54 -12.33 17.67 -9.25
N SER A 55 -12.24 17.15 -10.47
CA SER A 55 -13.04 17.63 -11.62
C SER A 55 -14.55 17.56 -11.40
N LYS A 56 -15.04 16.56 -10.67
CA LYS A 56 -16.49 16.38 -10.39
C LYS A 56 -17.09 17.48 -9.50
N LYS A 57 -16.27 18.19 -8.73
CA LYS A 57 -16.72 19.26 -7.81
C LYS A 57 -16.20 20.64 -8.25
N GLY A 58 -15.95 20.83 -9.55
CA GLY A 58 -15.46 22.08 -10.11
C GLY A 58 -13.97 22.37 -9.84
N GLY A 59 -13.20 21.35 -9.48
CA GLY A 59 -11.74 21.39 -9.44
C GLY A 59 -11.12 20.80 -10.71
N VAL A 60 -9.96 20.16 -10.57
CA VAL A 60 -9.22 19.53 -11.69
C VAL A 60 -8.73 18.13 -11.34
N SER A 61 -8.53 17.29 -12.35
CA SER A 61 -8.01 15.94 -12.22
C SER A 61 -6.48 15.91 -12.20
N ALA A 62 -5.84 16.88 -12.86
CA ALA A 62 -4.39 17.00 -12.91
C ALA A 62 -3.98 18.46 -13.13
N ILE A 63 -2.72 18.76 -12.78
CA ILE A 63 -2.04 20.00 -13.15
C ILE A 63 -0.91 19.68 -14.13
N VAL A 64 -0.80 20.48 -15.19
CA VAL A 64 0.31 20.46 -16.13
C VAL A 64 1.08 21.77 -15.98
N ASP A 65 2.36 21.67 -15.65
CA ASP A 65 3.23 22.81 -15.41
C ASP A 65 4.70 22.42 -15.60
N GLU A 66 5.63 23.39 -15.63
CA GLU A 66 7.06 23.05 -15.69
C GLU A 66 7.54 22.33 -14.43
N ILE A 67 8.44 21.35 -14.63
CA ILE A 67 8.96 20.48 -13.57
C ILE A 67 9.43 21.24 -12.31
N PRO A 68 10.23 22.32 -12.38
CA PRO A 68 10.64 23.01 -11.16
C PRO A 68 9.49 23.62 -10.36
N TYR A 69 8.41 24.07 -11.00
CA TYR A 69 7.22 24.57 -10.28
C TYR A 69 6.47 23.43 -9.59
N ILE A 70 6.30 22.30 -10.28
CA ILE A 70 5.73 21.10 -9.64
C ILE A 70 6.63 20.59 -8.51
N LYS A 71 7.96 20.66 -8.64
CA LYS A 71 8.90 20.34 -7.56
C LYS A 71 8.61 21.19 -6.33
N ILE A 72 8.51 22.51 -6.48
CA ILE A 72 8.18 23.44 -5.39
C ILE A 72 6.82 23.11 -4.76
N PHE A 73 5.80 22.86 -5.58
CA PHE A 73 4.47 22.46 -5.12
C PHE A 73 4.52 21.17 -4.27
N LEU A 74 5.24 20.16 -4.74
CA LEU A 74 5.36 18.89 -4.04
C LEU A 74 6.21 18.97 -2.78
N LEU A 75 7.18 19.88 -2.68
CA LEU A 75 7.88 20.13 -1.41
C LEU A 75 6.88 20.58 -0.31
N LYS A 76 5.86 21.36 -0.69
CA LYS A 76 4.83 21.87 0.22
C LYS A 76 3.70 20.87 0.50
N TYR A 77 3.30 20.09 -0.51
CA TYR A 77 2.15 19.18 -0.42
C TYR A 77 2.49 17.71 -0.73
N SER A 78 3.66 17.23 -0.27
CA SER A 78 4.19 15.89 -0.61
C SER A 78 3.34 14.72 -0.12
N ALA A 79 2.46 14.93 0.87
CA ALA A 79 1.66 13.86 1.47
C ALA A 79 0.48 13.45 0.59
N ASP A 80 -0.11 14.41 -0.14
CA ASP A 80 -1.40 14.24 -0.81
C ASP A 80 -1.27 14.17 -2.33
N TYR A 81 -0.13 14.59 -2.89
CA TYR A 81 0.06 14.70 -4.33
C TYR A 81 1.38 14.08 -4.78
N SER A 82 1.40 13.67 -6.05
CA SER A 82 2.57 13.09 -6.70
C SER A 82 2.62 13.53 -8.16
N MET A 83 3.83 13.67 -8.69
CA MET A 83 4.04 13.84 -10.13
C MET A 83 4.01 12.48 -10.81
N VAL A 84 3.28 12.39 -11.92
CA VAL A 84 3.36 11.24 -12.83
C VAL A 84 4.53 11.49 -13.77
N GLY A 85 5.46 10.54 -13.84
CA GLY A 85 6.59 10.61 -14.77
C GLY A 85 6.10 10.83 -16.19
N SER A 86 6.51 11.94 -16.80
CA SER A 86 6.26 12.27 -18.19
C SER A 86 7.54 12.11 -18.98
N ASN A 87 7.44 11.58 -20.21
CA ASN A 87 8.50 11.67 -21.21
C ASN A 87 8.67 13.16 -21.55
N SER A 88 9.47 13.87 -20.75
CA SER A 88 9.62 15.31 -20.83
C SER A 88 10.05 15.71 -22.23
N THR A 89 9.24 16.53 -22.90
CA THR A 89 9.71 17.34 -24.00
C THR A 89 10.75 18.30 -23.42
N THR A 90 11.94 18.29 -24.01
CA THR A 90 13.14 19.01 -23.59
C THR A 90 13.02 20.52 -23.80
N ASN A 91 12.09 21.15 -23.08
CA ASN A 91 12.02 22.60 -22.96
C ASN A 91 12.70 23.02 -21.65
N GLY A 92 13.59 23.99 -21.73
CA GLY A 92 14.39 24.47 -20.59
C GLY A 92 14.29 25.98 -20.44
N PHE A 93 14.61 26.46 -19.23
CA PHE A 93 14.72 27.89 -18.96
C PHE A 93 15.94 28.48 -19.67
N ALA A 94 15.79 29.72 -20.15
CA ALA A 94 16.84 30.43 -20.88
C ALA A 94 16.89 31.90 -20.48
N PHE A 95 18.07 32.50 -20.64
CA PHE A 95 18.25 33.95 -20.55
C PHE A 95 18.03 34.57 -21.92
N VAL A 96 17.30 35.67 -21.98
CA VAL A 96 16.95 36.35 -23.23
C VAL A 96 17.70 37.67 -23.32
N PHE A 97 18.32 37.90 -24.47
CA PHE A 97 19.04 39.13 -24.78
C PHE A 97 18.59 39.69 -26.13
N ARG A 98 18.76 41.00 -26.33
CA ARG A 98 18.56 41.62 -27.66
C ARG A 98 19.54 41.03 -28.67
N LYS A 99 19.09 40.88 -29.91
CA LYS A 99 19.92 40.37 -31.02
C LYS A 99 21.16 41.26 -31.17
N GLY A 100 22.33 40.62 -31.29
CA GLY A 100 23.63 41.30 -31.37
C GLY A 100 24.25 41.68 -30.01
N SER A 101 23.61 41.33 -28.89
CA SER A 101 24.19 41.58 -27.57
C SER A 101 25.51 40.80 -27.37
N PRO A 102 26.61 41.47 -26.96
CA PRO A 102 27.88 40.81 -26.69
C PRO A 102 27.81 39.89 -25.45
N LEU A 103 26.77 40.02 -24.61
CA LEU A 103 26.58 39.21 -23.40
C LEU A 103 26.14 37.77 -23.70
N VAL A 104 25.59 37.50 -24.88
CA VAL A 104 25.10 36.16 -25.26
C VAL A 104 26.22 35.11 -25.16
N PRO A 105 27.37 35.25 -25.86
CA PRO A 105 28.45 34.26 -25.78
C PRO A 105 29.05 34.15 -24.37
N GLU A 106 29.12 35.25 -23.62
CA GLU A 106 29.63 35.24 -22.24
C GLU A 106 28.71 34.44 -21.31
N MET A 107 27.41 34.72 -21.35
CA MET A 107 26.42 34.02 -20.53
C MET A 107 26.34 32.53 -20.90
N SER A 108 26.33 32.21 -22.19
CA SER A 108 26.32 30.81 -22.63
C SER A 108 27.56 30.03 -22.18
N ARG A 109 28.75 30.64 -22.23
CA ARG A 109 29.99 30.03 -21.71
C ARG A 109 29.95 29.85 -20.20
N ALA A 110 29.45 30.85 -19.46
CA ALA A 110 29.30 30.77 -18.02
C ALA A 110 28.37 29.62 -17.61
N ILE A 111 27.22 29.48 -18.28
CA ILE A 111 26.27 28.38 -18.05
C ILE A 111 26.91 27.02 -18.41
N ALA A 112 27.63 26.94 -19.53
CA ALA A 112 28.33 25.72 -19.93
C ALA A 112 29.38 25.30 -18.88
N LYS A 113 30.12 26.26 -18.33
CA LYS A 113 31.06 26.02 -17.24
C LYS A 113 30.35 25.54 -15.97
N LEU A 114 29.26 26.19 -15.56
CA LEU A 114 28.47 25.75 -14.40
C LEU A 114 27.89 24.33 -14.55
N ARG A 115 27.56 23.92 -15.78
CA ARG A 115 27.14 22.54 -16.11
C ARG A 115 28.31 21.56 -15.99
N ALA A 116 29.43 21.85 -16.63
CA ALA A 116 30.61 21.00 -16.62
C ALA A 116 31.17 20.80 -15.20
N ASP A 117 31.17 21.86 -14.39
CA ASP A 117 31.65 21.84 -13.01
C ASP A 117 30.65 21.18 -12.04
N GLY A 118 29.46 20.75 -12.50
CA GLY A 118 28.40 20.19 -11.65
C GLY A 118 27.73 21.20 -10.70
N ARG A 119 28.11 22.48 -10.77
CA ARG A 119 27.59 23.55 -9.89
C ARG A 119 26.10 23.80 -10.05
N LEU A 120 25.55 23.64 -11.25
CA LEU A 120 24.09 23.72 -11.44
C LEU A 120 23.34 22.68 -10.62
N ILE A 121 23.84 21.45 -10.56
CA ILE A 121 23.24 20.38 -9.76
C ILE A 121 23.40 20.67 -8.27
N MET A 122 24.54 21.22 -7.85
CA MET A 122 24.74 21.67 -6.47
C MET A 122 23.75 22.76 -6.07
N MET A 123 23.49 23.72 -6.97
CA MET A 123 22.48 24.75 -6.75
C MET A 123 21.08 24.15 -6.70
N GLU A 124 20.70 23.31 -7.67
CA GLU A 124 19.41 22.60 -7.66
C GLU A 124 19.21 21.88 -6.34
N ASN A 125 20.18 21.08 -5.94
CA ASN A 125 20.15 20.39 -4.66
C ASN A 125 20.09 21.37 -3.49
N ALA A 126 20.82 22.49 -3.50
CA ALA A 126 20.77 23.47 -2.40
C ALA A 126 19.39 24.13 -2.27
N TRP A 127 18.74 24.48 -3.37
CA TRP A 127 17.42 25.12 -3.38
C TRP A 127 16.28 24.14 -3.08
N PHE A 128 16.46 22.86 -3.40
CA PHE A 128 15.47 21.81 -3.14
C PHE A 128 15.90 20.83 -2.01
N LYS A 129 16.90 21.21 -1.19
CA LYS A 129 17.48 20.38 -0.10
C LYS A 129 16.50 20.31 1.09
N GLY A 130 15.52 19.44 0.95
CA GLY A 130 14.52 19.16 1.98
C GLY A 130 13.80 17.81 1.86
N GLN A 131 13.76 17.18 0.68
CA GLN A 131 13.09 15.89 0.52
C GLN A 131 13.82 14.99 -0.48
N SER A 132 14.70 14.14 0.04
CA SER A 132 15.04 12.85 -0.57
C SER A 132 13.83 11.89 -0.65
N MET A 133 12.62 12.35 -0.32
CA MET A 133 11.38 11.57 -0.34
C MET A 133 10.50 11.84 -1.55
N VAL A 134 10.69 12.94 -2.29
CA VAL A 134 9.98 13.13 -3.56
C VAL A 134 10.86 12.53 -4.64
N THR A 135 10.77 11.22 -4.80
CA THR A 135 11.42 10.49 -5.89
C THR A 135 10.81 10.95 -7.21
N PHE A 136 11.43 11.95 -7.82
CA PHE A 136 11.19 12.35 -9.20
C PHE A 136 11.90 11.36 -10.13
N GLY A 137 11.24 10.24 -10.42
CA GLY A 137 11.73 9.21 -11.34
C GLY A 137 11.83 7.82 -10.71
N ASP A 138 10.88 6.96 -11.07
CA ASP A 138 10.97 5.50 -11.17
C ASP A 138 11.66 4.68 -10.07
N THR A 139 11.80 5.19 -8.84
CA THR A 139 12.42 4.39 -7.77
C THR A 139 11.47 4.16 -6.60
N SER A 140 11.00 2.92 -6.54
CA SER A 140 10.44 2.23 -5.38
C SER A 140 9.05 2.67 -4.93
N ASN A 141 8.05 2.10 -5.61
CA ASN A 141 6.96 1.34 -5.00
C ASN A 141 6.75 1.53 -3.48
N LYS A 142 6.28 2.70 -3.04
CA LYS A 142 5.35 2.78 -1.90
C LYS A 142 3.93 2.80 -2.44
N VAL A 143 3.59 1.76 -3.22
CA VAL A 143 2.19 1.38 -3.36
C VAL A 143 1.81 0.85 -1.98
N ASN A 144 0.85 1.48 -1.29
CA ASN A 144 0.27 0.85 -0.11
C ASN A 144 -0.16 -0.57 -0.54
N PRO A 145 0.52 -1.62 -0.07
CA PRO A 145 0.20 -2.96 -0.52
C PRO A 145 -1.26 -3.18 -0.17
N LEU A 146 -2.06 -3.63 -1.14
CA LEU A 146 -3.48 -3.88 -0.90
C LEU A 146 -3.55 -4.83 0.29
N THR A 147 -4.01 -4.28 1.41
CA THR A 147 -4.00 -4.99 2.68
C THR A 147 -5.12 -6.02 2.61
N ILE A 148 -4.96 -7.14 3.32
CA ILE A 148 -5.97 -8.22 3.38
C ILE A 148 -7.37 -7.68 3.73
N ASP A 149 -7.45 -6.57 4.46
CA ASP A 149 -8.70 -5.86 4.74
C ASP A 149 -9.47 -5.41 3.49
N SER A 150 -8.79 -4.95 2.45
CA SER A 150 -9.43 -4.53 1.20
C SER A 150 -10.09 -5.70 0.44
N PHE A 151 -9.67 -6.93 0.72
CA PHE A 151 -10.20 -8.15 0.10
C PHE A 151 -10.98 -9.06 1.06
N ARG A 152 -11.29 -8.55 2.26
CA ARG A 152 -11.98 -9.32 3.29
C ARG A 152 -13.32 -9.88 2.82
N GLY A 153 -14.07 -9.12 2.01
CA GLY A 153 -15.32 -9.58 1.40
C GLY A 153 -15.13 -10.78 0.46
N LEU A 154 -14.11 -10.72 -0.40
CA LEU A 154 -13.80 -11.81 -1.33
C LEU A 154 -13.38 -13.08 -0.58
N PHE A 155 -12.55 -12.93 0.45
CA PHE A 155 -12.08 -14.06 1.27
C PHE A 155 -13.22 -14.70 2.09
N LEU A 156 -14.18 -13.89 2.58
CA LEU A 156 -15.36 -14.40 3.27
C LEU A 156 -16.25 -15.23 2.33
N ILE A 157 -16.48 -14.74 1.10
CA ILE A 157 -17.34 -15.43 0.13
C ILE A 157 -16.72 -16.76 -0.29
N THR A 158 -15.42 -16.78 -0.63
CA THR A 158 -14.72 -18.00 -1.04
C THR A 158 -14.58 -18.99 0.12
N GLY A 159 -14.33 -18.50 1.34
CA GLY A 159 -14.28 -19.31 2.56
C GLY A 159 -15.61 -20.02 2.83
N VAL A 160 -16.70 -19.26 2.90
CA VAL A 160 -18.04 -19.82 3.14
C VAL A 160 -18.43 -20.82 2.06
N SER A 161 -18.21 -20.48 0.78
CA SER A 161 -18.51 -21.39 -0.33
C SER A 161 -17.74 -22.70 -0.25
N SER A 162 -16.44 -22.65 0.11
CA SER A 162 -15.60 -23.84 0.25
C SER A 162 -16.04 -24.72 1.41
N THR A 163 -16.30 -24.12 2.58
CA THR A 163 -16.82 -24.85 3.75
C THR A 163 -18.16 -25.52 3.45
N PHE A 164 -19.04 -24.85 2.72
CA PHE A 164 -20.34 -25.41 2.35
C PHE A 164 -20.20 -26.61 1.39
N ALA A 165 -19.32 -26.52 0.40
CA ALA A 165 -19.04 -27.62 -0.51
C ALA A 165 -18.47 -28.85 0.24
N ILE A 166 -17.52 -28.61 1.15
CA ILE A 166 -16.93 -29.68 1.97
C ILE A 166 -18.00 -30.30 2.88
N ALA A 167 -18.86 -29.50 3.51
CA ALA A 167 -19.94 -29.99 4.37
C ALA A 167 -20.91 -30.89 3.59
N ILE A 168 -21.28 -30.51 2.36
CA ILE A 168 -22.15 -31.34 1.51
C ILE A 168 -21.46 -32.67 1.17
N LEU A 169 -20.18 -32.65 0.75
CA LEU A 169 -19.44 -33.88 0.42
C LEU A 169 -19.31 -34.82 1.62
N TYR A 170 -18.99 -34.28 2.80
CA TYR A 170 -18.93 -35.07 4.03
C TYR A 170 -20.29 -35.63 4.41
N SER A 171 -21.35 -34.81 4.34
CA SER A 171 -22.70 -35.28 4.65
C SER A 171 -23.16 -36.41 3.74
N PHE A 172 -22.87 -36.33 2.44
CA PHE A 172 -23.15 -37.39 1.48
C PHE A 172 -22.32 -38.66 1.75
N TRP A 173 -21.03 -38.51 2.06
CA TRP A 173 -20.15 -39.64 2.39
C TRP A 173 -20.60 -40.36 3.67
N ILE A 174 -21.01 -39.59 4.69
CA ILE A 174 -21.55 -40.11 5.96
C ILE A 174 -22.88 -40.80 5.73
N TYR A 175 -23.80 -40.22 4.94
CA TYR A 175 -25.08 -40.85 4.63
C TYR A 175 -24.90 -42.18 3.91
N LYS A 176 -24.02 -42.22 2.89
CA LYS A 176 -23.72 -43.44 2.13
C LYS A 176 -23.06 -44.52 2.99
N ASN A 177 -22.15 -44.13 3.88
CA ASN A 177 -21.38 -45.06 4.71
C ASN A 177 -21.81 -45.06 6.17
N TRP A 178 -23.10 -44.75 6.44
CA TRP A 178 -23.62 -44.54 7.79
C TRP A 178 -23.35 -45.71 8.74
N HIS A 179 -23.43 -46.93 8.22
CA HIS A 179 -23.15 -48.14 8.98
C HIS A 179 -21.67 -48.22 9.45
N PHE A 180 -20.72 -47.81 8.60
CA PHE A 180 -19.30 -47.76 8.95
C PHE A 180 -19.02 -46.63 9.95
N VAL A 181 -19.61 -45.46 9.75
CA VAL A 181 -19.46 -44.31 10.67
C VAL A 181 -20.01 -44.64 12.06
N ARG A 182 -21.19 -45.28 12.14
CA ARG A 182 -21.79 -45.73 13.41
C ARG A 182 -20.90 -46.75 14.11
N ASN A 183 -20.30 -47.69 13.38
CA ASN A 183 -19.35 -48.63 13.96
C ASN A 183 -18.08 -47.95 14.48
N CYS A 184 -17.49 -47.02 13.72
CA CYS A 184 -16.33 -46.25 14.19
C CYS A 184 -16.65 -45.38 15.41
N PHE A 185 -17.80 -44.71 15.44
CA PHE A 185 -18.22 -43.90 16.58
C PHE A 185 -18.40 -44.76 17.84
N ASN A 186 -19.10 -45.90 17.73
CA ASN A 186 -19.27 -46.85 18.83
C ASN A 186 -17.93 -47.40 19.34
N VAL A 187 -16.98 -47.71 18.44
CA VAL A 187 -15.63 -48.16 18.81
C VAL A 187 -14.85 -47.04 19.51
N MET A 188 -14.95 -45.80 19.03
CA MET A 188 -14.21 -44.68 19.61
C MET A 188 -14.76 -44.28 20.99
N ASP A 189 -16.08 -44.29 21.15
CA ASP A 189 -16.77 -44.05 22.42
C ASP A 189 -16.47 -45.17 23.44
N PHE A 190 -16.45 -46.42 22.99
CA PHE A 190 -16.02 -47.56 23.80
C PHE A 190 -14.57 -47.43 24.29
N ASN A 191 -13.65 -47.01 23.41
CA ASN A 191 -12.25 -46.79 23.78
C ASN A 191 -12.08 -45.59 24.73
N LEU A 192 -12.88 -44.53 24.58
CA LEU A 192 -12.85 -43.36 25.44
C LEU A 192 -13.38 -43.67 26.85
N GLY A 193 -14.46 -44.46 26.96
CA GLY A 193 -14.98 -44.95 28.23
C GLY A 193 -13.98 -45.85 28.98
N ARG A 194 -13.25 -46.72 28.26
CA ARG A 194 -12.16 -47.52 28.85
C ARG A 194 -10.99 -46.65 29.34
N LEU A 195 -10.63 -45.60 28.61
CA LEU A 195 -9.59 -44.66 29.01
C LEU A 195 -9.97 -43.87 30.27
N GLN A 196 -11.24 -43.44 30.38
CA GLN A 196 -11.76 -42.80 31.58
C GLN A 196 -11.72 -43.76 32.78
N PHE A 197 -12.19 -44.99 32.60
CA PHE A 197 -12.15 -46.01 33.65
C PHE A 197 -10.72 -46.34 34.10
N ILE A 198 -9.78 -46.47 33.17
CA ILE A 198 -8.36 -46.71 33.49
C ILE A 198 -7.77 -45.52 34.24
N LYS A 199 -8.07 -44.28 33.83
CA LYS A 199 -7.63 -43.07 34.56
C LYS A 199 -8.14 -43.08 35.99
N GLU A 200 -9.41 -43.42 36.20
CA GLU A 200 -10.06 -43.41 37.51
C GLU A 200 -9.57 -44.54 38.42
N TYR A 201 -9.34 -45.73 37.84
CA TYR A 201 -8.71 -46.85 38.51
C TYR A 201 -7.26 -46.52 38.94
N LEU A 202 -6.45 -45.96 38.04
CA LEU A 202 -5.08 -45.56 38.33
C LEU A 202 -5.03 -44.44 39.39
N TYR A 203 -5.94 -43.47 39.32
CA TYR A 203 -6.06 -42.40 40.31
C TYR A 203 -6.37 -42.96 41.70
N ARG A 204 -7.36 -43.86 41.82
CA ARG A 204 -7.66 -44.54 43.09
C ARG A 204 -6.52 -45.42 43.59
N LYS A 205 -5.83 -46.12 42.69
CA LYS A 205 -4.71 -47.00 43.05
C LYS A 205 -3.53 -46.18 43.58
N MET A 206 -3.17 -45.08 42.91
CA MET A 206 -2.13 -44.17 43.38
C MET A 206 -2.47 -43.59 44.76
N PHE A 207 -3.69 -43.09 44.96
CA PHE A 207 -4.12 -42.52 46.24
C PHE A 207 -4.07 -43.56 47.39
N ARG A 208 -4.43 -44.82 47.10
CA ARG A 208 -4.34 -45.91 48.08
C ARG A 208 -2.89 -46.23 48.43
N THR A 209 -1.99 -46.29 47.45
CA THR A 209 -0.57 -46.55 47.71
C THR A 209 0.08 -45.42 48.51
N THR A 210 -0.26 -44.16 48.23
CA THR A 210 0.22 -43.00 49.02
C THR A 210 -0.21 -43.08 50.48
N ASN A 211 -1.48 -43.41 50.74
CA ASN A 211 -1.98 -43.58 52.11
C ASN A 211 -1.31 -44.76 52.84
N VAL A 212 -1.02 -45.87 52.14
CA VAL A 212 -0.33 -47.03 52.73
C VAL A 212 1.13 -46.70 53.07
N ILE A 213 1.86 -46.02 52.19
CA ILE A 213 3.25 -45.59 52.46
C ILE A 213 3.31 -44.61 53.64
N GLN A 214 2.31 -43.73 53.75
CA GLN A 214 2.24 -42.76 54.84
C GLN A 214 1.90 -43.43 56.18
N LEU A 215 1.05 -44.46 56.18
CA LEU A 215 0.78 -45.29 57.36
C LEU A 215 2.00 -46.12 57.77
N GLU A 216 2.74 -46.72 56.83
CA GLU A 216 3.98 -47.43 57.15
C GLU A 216 5.05 -46.50 57.74
N GLN A 217 5.25 -45.30 57.16
CA GLN A 217 6.17 -44.30 57.71
C GLN A 217 5.81 -43.88 59.14
N ILE A 218 4.51 -43.72 59.45
CA ILE A 218 4.05 -43.43 60.81
C ILE A 218 4.32 -44.62 61.76
N THR A 219 4.10 -45.86 61.32
CA THR A 219 4.39 -47.04 62.15
C THR A 219 5.89 -47.26 62.40
N TRP A 220 6.75 -46.97 61.43
CA TRP A 220 8.20 -47.02 61.61
C TRP A 220 8.71 -45.90 62.54
N SER A 221 8.13 -44.69 62.44
CA SER A 221 8.46 -43.58 63.35
C SER A 221 8.05 -43.86 64.80
N MET A 222 6.95 -44.57 65.04
CA MET A 222 6.50 -44.90 66.40
C MET A 222 7.31 -46.05 67.01
N ASN A 223 7.75 -47.03 66.22
CA ASN A 223 8.54 -48.17 66.71
C ASN A 223 10.04 -47.86 66.94
N CYS A 224 10.56 -46.70 66.50
CA CYS A 224 11.91 -46.24 66.82
C CYS A 224 11.98 -45.37 68.09
N LEU A 225 10.84 -45.08 68.73
CA LEU A 225 10.71 -44.19 69.89
C LEU A 225 10.43 -44.94 71.22
N ILE A 226 10.56 -46.28 71.22
CA ILE A 226 10.45 -47.18 72.38
C ILE A 226 11.71 -48.05 72.40
#